data_AF-A0A2G8HWZ0-F1
#
_entry.id   AF-A0A2G8HWZ0-F1
#
_cell.length_a   1.000
_cell.length_b   1.000
_cell.length_c   1.000
_cell.angle_alpha   90.00
_cell.angle_beta   90.00
_cell.angle_gamma   90.00
#
_symmetry.space_group_name_H-M   'P 1'
#
loop_
_entity.id
_entity.type
_entity.pdbx_description
1 polymer ?
#
loop_
_entity_poly.entity_id
_entity_poly.type
_entity_poly.pdbx_seq_one_letter_code
_entity_poly.pdbx_strand_id
1 'polypeptide(L)'
;MSLKDALLKAGLKPTKSQNEREYRPKKDIKKSEEHQATRNFCEVCELIQPDVERFVHKNPTIDAEWICNRCADRAEIHDQFRMTNQSDAAKKKCYRREFGPTQVFSNDPRKSGIKTKEIQKEAKHQISDDGEKNFNC
;
A
#
# COMPACT_ATOMS: atom_id res chain seq x y z
N MET A 1 -34.99 45.96 27.17
CA MET A 1 -35.44 44.55 27.28
C MET A 1 -35.39 43.95 25.89
N SER A 2 -34.51 42.98 25.64
CA SER A 2 -34.39 42.34 24.32
C SER A 2 -35.55 41.34 24.13
N LEU A 3 -36.03 41.16 22.90
CA LEU A 3 -37.07 40.18 22.55
C LEU A 3 -36.75 38.78 23.10
N LYS A 4 -35.47 38.41 23.09
CA LYS A 4 -34.96 37.14 23.61
C LYS A 4 -35.22 36.97 25.11
N ASP A 5 -35.11 38.05 25.89
CA ASP A 5 -35.33 38.03 27.33
C ASP A 5 -36.82 37.93 27.68
N ALA A 6 -37.68 38.51 26.84
CA ALA A 6 -39.14 38.37 26.98
C ALA A 6 -39.60 36.93 26.71
N LEU A 7 -38.99 36.26 25.73
CA LEU A 7 -39.30 34.87 25.39
C LEU A 7 -38.85 33.88 26.48
N LEU A 8 -37.68 34.11 27.09
CA LEU A 8 -37.20 33.32 28.23
C LEU A 8 -38.08 33.53 29.47
N LYS A 9 -38.51 34.77 29.73
CA LYS A 9 -39.41 35.09 30.85
C LYS A 9 -40.83 34.53 30.65
N ALA A 10 -41.27 34.36 29.41
CA ALA A 10 -42.52 33.70 29.03
C ALA A 10 -42.47 32.16 29.12
N GLY A 11 -41.35 31.58 29.56
CA GLY A 11 -41.23 30.14 29.79
C GLY A 11 -41.00 29.30 28.54
N LEU A 12 -40.66 29.93 27.40
CA LEU A 12 -40.36 29.21 26.17
C LEU A 12 -38.98 28.54 26.29
N LYS A 13 -38.95 27.24 26.60
CA LYS A 13 -37.71 26.46 26.66
C LYS A 13 -37.26 26.14 25.23
N PRO A 14 -35.99 26.38 24.86
CA PRO A 14 -35.48 25.98 23.55
C PRO A 14 -35.61 24.45 23.43
N THR A 15 -36.36 24.00 22.42
CA THR A 15 -36.43 22.58 22.09
C THR A 15 -35.12 22.16 21.42
N LYS A 16 -34.59 21.00 21.82
CA LYS A 16 -33.34 20.46 21.29
C LYS A 16 -33.42 20.37 19.76
N SER A 17 -32.44 20.93 19.06
CA SER A 17 -32.29 20.73 17.62
C SER A 17 -32.19 19.23 17.33
N GLN A 18 -33.03 18.75 16.43
CA GLN A 18 -33.30 17.33 16.13
C GLN A 18 -32.08 16.53 15.61
N ASN A 19 -30.88 17.12 15.56
CA ASN A 19 -29.72 16.56 14.86
C ASN A 19 -28.41 16.57 15.66
N GLU A 20 -28.47 16.63 17.00
CA GLU A 20 -27.28 16.42 17.83
C GLU A 20 -27.11 14.92 18.11
N ARG A 21 -26.39 14.23 17.22
CA ARG A 21 -25.94 12.86 17.46
C ARG A 21 -25.08 12.84 18.72
N GLU A 22 -25.38 11.94 19.67
CA GLU A 22 -24.56 11.74 20.86
C GLU A 22 -23.11 11.44 20.47
N TYR A 23 -22.20 12.34 20.81
CA TYR A 23 -20.77 12.15 20.59
C TYR A 23 -20.29 11.01 21.50
N ARG A 24 -20.04 9.84 20.91
CA ARG A 24 -19.34 8.76 21.61
C ARG A 24 -17.85 9.09 21.61
N PRO A 25 -17.20 9.28 22.77
CA PRO A 25 -15.76 9.45 22.81
C PRO A 25 -15.11 8.19 22.24
N LYS A 26 -14.35 8.35 21.16
CA LYS A 26 -13.49 7.28 20.65
C LYS A 26 -12.52 6.96 21.79
N LYS A 27 -12.35 5.66 22.11
CA LYS A 27 -11.33 5.24 23.09
C LYS A 27 -9.99 5.85 22.67
N ASP A 28 -9.37 6.61 23.57
CA ASP A 28 -8.02 7.13 23.37
C ASP A 28 -7.08 5.93 23.25
N ILE A 29 -6.62 5.67 22.02
CA ILE A 29 -5.60 4.67 21.76
C ILE A 29 -4.35 5.14 22.49
N LYS A 30 -3.87 4.35 23.46
CA LYS A 30 -2.64 4.70 24.18
C LYS A 30 -1.50 4.68 23.16
N LYS A 31 -0.70 5.75 23.09
CA LYS A 31 0.42 5.88 22.13
C LYS A 31 1.40 4.68 22.14
N SER A 32 1.47 3.95 23.25
CA SER A 32 2.26 2.71 23.38
C SER A 32 1.73 1.53 22.57
N GLU A 33 0.42 1.47 22.28
CA GLU A 33 -0.21 0.39 21.50
C GLU A 33 -0.08 0.62 19.98
N GLU A 34 0.01 1.87 19.51
CA GLU A 34 0.22 2.18 18.08
C GLU A 34 1.61 1.78 17.58
N HIS A 35 2.63 1.84 18.42
CA HIS A 35 4.03 1.62 18.03
C HIS A 35 4.38 0.16 17.67
N GLN A 36 3.46 -0.80 17.85
CA GLN A 36 3.65 -2.19 17.39
C GLN A 36 2.73 -2.61 16.23
N ALA A 37 1.85 -1.73 15.73
CA ALA A 37 0.90 -2.12 14.69
C ALA A 37 1.56 -2.45 13.33
N THR A 38 2.79 -1.95 13.10
CA THR A 38 3.48 -2.04 11.81
C THR A 38 4.92 -2.49 12.03
N ARG A 39 5.36 -3.54 11.33
CA ARG A 39 6.75 -4.00 11.40
C ARG A 39 7.61 -3.10 10.51
N ASN A 40 8.62 -2.47 11.10
CA ASN A 40 9.50 -1.51 10.46
C ASN A 40 10.96 -1.97 10.40
N PHE A 41 11.25 -3.21 10.78
CA PHE A 41 12.59 -3.78 10.76
C PHE A 41 12.82 -4.57 9.47
N CYS A 42 13.87 -4.21 8.72
CA CYS A 42 14.30 -4.92 7.53
C CYS A 42 15.30 -6.02 7.91
N GLU A 43 15.03 -7.26 7.51
CA GLU A 43 15.87 -8.43 7.80
C GLU A 43 17.12 -8.50 6.92
N VAL A 44 17.17 -7.76 5.80
CA VAL A 44 18.32 -7.76 4.88
C VAL A 44 19.40 -6.78 5.29
N CYS A 45 19.02 -5.55 5.65
CA CYS A 45 19.98 -4.53 6.07
C CYS A 45 20.04 -4.35 7.59
N GLU A 46 19.22 -5.07 8.35
CA GLU A 46 19.14 -5.02 9.82
C GLU A 46 18.89 -3.60 10.37
N LEU A 47 18.24 -2.76 9.56
CA LEU A 47 17.92 -1.39 9.91
C LEU A 47 16.41 -1.19 10.01
N ILE A 48 16.03 -0.25 10.87
CA ILE A 48 14.66 0.24 10.95
C ILE A 48 14.43 1.16 9.75
N GLN A 49 13.44 0.82 8.93
CA GLN A 49 13.04 1.56 7.75
C GLN A 49 11.52 1.81 7.80
N PRO A 50 11.05 2.98 7.36
CA PRO A 50 9.61 3.28 7.34
C PRO A 50 8.85 2.44 6.29
N ASP A 51 9.53 2.03 5.22
CA ASP A 51 8.95 1.31 4.09
C ASP A 51 9.42 -0.16 4.07
N VAL A 52 8.94 -0.95 5.04
CA VAL A 52 9.17 -2.40 5.10
C VAL A 52 7.89 -3.13 4.73
N GLU A 53 8.01 -4.15 3.89
CA GLU A 53 6.91 -5.00 3.46
C GLU A 53 7.32 -6.47 3.55
N ARG A 54 6.34 -7.35 3.68
CA ARG A 54 6.56 -8.78 3.61
C ARG A 54 6.49 -9.26 2.16
N PHE A 55 7.55 -9.90 1.69
CA PHE A 55 7.63 -10.54 0.39
C PHE A 55 7.75 -12.05 0.57
N VAL A 56 6.97 -12.81 -0.21
CA VAL A 56 7.11 -14.27 -0.31
C VAL A 56 7.70 -14.56 -1.68
N HIS A 57 9.03 -14.67 -1.73
CA HIS A 57 9.78 -14.95 -2.95
C HIS A 57 10.59 -16.23 -2.83
N LYS A 58 11.10 -16.71 -3.96
CA LYS A 58 12.00 -17.87 -4.06
C LYS A 58 13.41 -17.47 -4.49
N ASN A 59 13.82 -16.23 -4.20
CA ASN A 59 15.16 -15.78 -4.53
C ASN A 59 16.19 -16.60 -3.71
N PRO A 60 17.16 -17.26 -4.35
CA PRO A 60 18.16 -18.07 -3.65
C PRO A 60 19.21 -17.25 -2.87
N THR A 61 19.28 -15.94 -3.08
CA THR A 61 20.29 -15.07 -2.44
C THR A 61 19.86 -14.52 -1.09
N ILE A 62 18.56 -14.49 -0.82
CA ILE A 62 17.98 -13.88 0.38
C ILE A 62 16.83 -14.76 0.86
N ASP A 63 16.88 -15.17 2.13
CA ASP A 63 15.81 -15.94 2.78
C ASP A 63 14.90 -15.07 3.66
N ALA A 64 15.21 -13.78 3.78
CA ALA A 64 14.40 -12.82 4.53
C ALA A 64 13.02 -12.64 3.89
N GLU A 65 11.98 -12.47 4.72
CA GLU A 65 10.63 -12.17 4.24
C GLU A 65 10.29 -10.70 4.43
N TRP A 66 10.82 -10.05 5.47
CA TRP A 66 10.54 -8.64 5.78
C TRP A 66 11.65 -7.74 5.26
N ILE A 67 11.38 -7.08 4.14
CA ILE A 67 12.40 -6.40 3.36
C ILE A 67 11.96 -4.96 3.09
N CYS A 68 12.88 -4.01 3.22
CA CYS A 68 12.63 -2.63 2.81
C CYS A 68 12.70 -2.47 1.28
N ASN A 69 12.02 -1.47 0.72
CA ASN A 69 11.95 -1.27 -0.73
C ASN A 69 13.33 -1.27 -1.43
N ARG A 70 14.31 -0.61 -0.83
CA ARG A 70 15.69 -0.55 -1.35
C ARG A 70 16.35 -1.92 -1.40
N CYS A 71 16.18 -2.73 -0.35
CA CYS A 71 16.74 -4.09 -0.33
C CYS A 71 15.99 -5.01 -1.29
N ALA A 72 14.67 -4.84 -1.41
CA ALA A 72 13.87 -5.59 -2.38
C ALA A 72 14.29 -5.26 -3.82
N ASP A 73 14.63 -4.01 -4.12
CA ASP A 73 15.15 -3.60 -5.43
C ASP A 73 16.54 -4.18 -5.72
N ARG A 74 17.47 -4.09 -4.76
CA ARG A 74 18.81 -4.68 -4.91
C ARG A 74 18.79 -6.19 -5.10
N ALA A 75 17.81 -6.86 -4.52
CA ALA A 75 17.58 -8.29 -4.64
C ALA A 75 16.66 -8.67 -5.80
N GLU A 76 16.24 -7.70 -6.62
CA GLU A 76 15.36 -7.91 -7.77
C GLU A 76 14.02 -8.61 -7.44
N ILE A 77 13.53 -8.45 -6.20
CA ILE A 77 12.29 -9.08 -5.72
C ILE A 77 11.09 -8.26 -6.21
N HIS A 78 10.37 -8.76 -7.22
CA HIS A 78 9.25 -8.03 -7.80
C HIS A 78 8.09 -7.78 -6.80
N ASP A 79 7.37 -6.67 -6.97
CA ASP A 79 6.20 -6.31 -6.16
C ASP A 79 5.04 -7.33 -6.23
N GLN A 80 5.06 -8.24 -7.20
CA GLN A 80 4.06 -9.30 -7.34
C GLN A 80 4.12 -10.30 -6.18
N PHE A 81 5.30 -10.42 -5.55
CA PHE A 81 5.54 -11.30 -4.42
C PHE A 81 5.24 -10.62 -3.08
N ARG A 82 4.80 -9.36 -3.09
CA ARG A 82 4.46 -8.61 -1.88
C ARG A 82 3.12 -9.08 -1.32
N MET A 83 3.10 -9.38 -0.03
CA MET A 83 1.91 -9.84 0.70
C MET A 83 1.23 -8.73 1.50
N THR A 84 1.99 -7.74 1.96
CA THR A 84 1.50 -6.66 2.80
C THR A 84 1.48 -5.32 2.06
N ASN A 85 0.71 -4.37 2.56
CA ASN A 85 0.67 -2.98 2.07
C ASN A 85 0.74 -2.03 3.28
N GLN A 86 1.79 -2.19 4.09
CA GLN A 86 1.94 -1.52 5.39
C GLN A 86 2.73 -0.21 5.30
N SER A 87 3.61 -0.07 4.31
CA SER A 87 4.41 1.12 4.07
C SER A 87 3.51 2.33 3.78
N ASP A 88 4.01 3.52 4.09
CA ASP A 88 3.28 4.76 3.84
C ASP A 88 3.09 5.01 2.34
N ALA A 89 4.04 4.54 1.52
CA ALA A 89 3.92 4.53 0.06
C ALA A 89 2.74 3.66 -0.42
N ALA A 90 2.60 2.44 0.14
CA ALA A 90 1.50 1.53 -0.20
C ALA A 90 0.14 2.08 0.27
N LYS A 91 0.06 2.64 1.49
CA LYS A 91 -1.15 3.32 2.00
C LYS A 91 -1.61 4.47 1.11
N LYS A 92 -0.66 5.21 0.53
CA LYS A 92 -0.91 6.30 -0.43
C LYS A 92 -1.25 5.80 -1.84
N LYS A 93 -1.39 4.47 -2.03
CA LYS A 93 -1.70 3.81 -3.31
C LYS A 93 -0.69 4.08 -4.43
N CYS A 94 0.53 4.50 -4.07
CA CYS A 94 1.60 4.79 -4.99
C CYS A 94 2.87 4.16 -4.45
N TYR A 95 3.09 2.90 -4.83
CA TYR A 95 4.25 2.17 -4.39
C TYR A 95 5.41 2.41 -5.36
N ARG A 96 6.32 3.29 -4.95
CA ARG A 96 7.50 3.68 -5.74
C ARG A 96 8.69 2.80 -5.36
N ARG A 97 9.33 2.28 -6.39
CA ARG A 97 10.55 1.48 -6.33
C ARG A 97 11.72 2.35 -6.81
N GLU A 98 12.91 2.15 -6.27
CA GLU A 98 14.12 2.86 -6.70
C GLU A 98 14.60 2.34 -8.07
N PHE A 99 14.51 1.03 -8.32
CA PHE A 99 15.01 0.40 -9.56
C PHE A 99 14.00 -0.53 -10.26
N GLY A 100 12.74 -0.56 -9.81
CA GLY A 100 11.69 -1.41 -10.35
C GLY A 100 10.46 -0.64 -10.89
N PRO A 101 9.51 -1.33 -11.52
CA PRO A 101 8.26 -0.71 -11.97
C PRO A 101 7.44 -0.19 -10.79
N THR A 102 7.08 1.09 -10.82
CA THR A 102 6.18 1.72 -9.84
C THR A 102 4.75 1.24 -10.08
N GLN A 103 4.13 0.65 -9.06
CA GLN A 103 2.71 0.27 -9.14
C GLN A 103 1.82 1.38 -8.57
N VAL A 104 0.83 1.80 -9.37
CA VAL A 104 -0.18 2.76 -8.96
C VAL A 104 -1.49 2.02 -8.76
N PHE A 105 -1.92 1.89 -7.52
CA PHE A 105 -3.17 1.22 -7.15
C PHE A 105 -4.35 2.18 -7.25
N SER A 106 -4.62 2.72 -8.44
CA SER A 106 -5.81 3.57 -8.67
C SER A 106 -7.05 2.69 -8.85
N ASN A 107 -8.10 2.93 -8.06
CA ASN A 107 -9.42 2.32 -8.23
C ASN A 107 -10.21 2.90 -9.43
N ASP A 108 -9.61 3.85 -10.16
CA ASP A 108 -10.23 4.50 -11.31
C ASP A 108 -9.87 3.66 -12.56
N PRO A 109 -10.83 2.95 -13.19
CA PRO A 109 -10.55 2.06 -14.33
C PRO A 109 -9.97 2.80 -15.54
N ARG A 110 -9.96 4.13 -15.51
CA ARG A 110 -9.41 5.01 -16.55
C ARG A 110 -7.91 5.28 -16.40
N LYS A 111 -7.28 4.98 -15.25
CA LYS A 111 -5.86 5.26 -14.97
C LYS A 111 -4.96 4.03 -14.89
N SER A 112 -5.51 2.82 -14.90
CA SER A 112 -4.75 1.56 -14.98
C SER A 112 -4.16 1.27 -16.38
N GLY A 113 -4.24 2.23 -17.30
CA GLY A 113 -3.70 2.14 -18.66
C GLY A 113 -2.30 2.71 -18.80
N ILE A 114 -1.32 2.26 -18.01
CA ILE A 114 0.03 2.20 -18.56
C ILE A 114 0.02 0.95 -19.43
N LYS A 115 -0.08 1.17 -20.75
CA LYS A 115 -0.09 0.12 -21.76
C LYS A 115 1.08 -0.83 -21.51
N THR A 116 0.79 -2.04 -21.07
CA THR A 116 1.62 -3.23 -21.28
C THR A 116 1.63 -3.50 -22.79
N LYS A 117 2.35 -2.68 -23.54
CA LYS A 117 2.87 -3.06 -24.85
C LYS A 117 4.35 -3.27 -24.62
N GLU A 118 4.83 -4.45 -24.98
CA GLU A 118 6.23 -4.92 -24.86
C GLU A 118 6.60 -5.73 -23.60
N ILE A 119 5.78 -6.70 -23.21
CA ILE A 119 6.32 -7.95 -22.65
C ILE A 119 5.51 -9.09 -23.26
N GLN A 120 6.00 -9.61 -24.39
CA GLN A 120 5.80 -10.96 -24.94
C GLN A 120 6.32 -10.98 -26.39
N LYS A 121 7.66 -10.99 -26.54
CA LYS A 121 8.27 -11.82 -27.57
C LYS A 121 8.95 -12.96 -26.84
N GLU A 122 8.12 -13.88 -26.33
CA GLU A 122 8.60 -15.22 -26.05
C GLU A 122 9.16 -15.76 -27.37
N ALA A 123 10.44 -16.13 -27.37
CA ALA A 123 11.04 -16.85 -28.47
C ALA A 123 10.24 -18.14 -28.65
N LYS A 124 9.46 -18.22 -29.73
CA LYS A 124 8.85 -19.48 -30.15
C LYS A 124 9.99 -20.41 -30.58
N HIS A 125 10.49 -21.22 -29.65
CA HIS A 125 11.22 -22.42 -30.04
C HIS A 125 10.20 -23.41 -30.61
N GLN A 126 10.05 -23.39 -31.93
CA GLN A 126 9.51 -24.53 -32.65
C GLN A 126 10.63 -25.57 -32.66
N ILE A 127 10.46 -26.63 -31.87
CA ILE A 127 11.24 -27.85 -32.03
C ILE A 127 10.52 -28.63 -33.13
N SER A 128 11.06 -28.59 -34.35
CA SER A 128 10.76 -29.58 -35.37
C SER A 128 11.38 -30.90 -34.96
N ASP A 129 10.68 -32.02 -35.20
CA ASP A 129 11.06 -33.38 -34.80
C ASP A 129 12.34 -33.92 -35.48
N ASP A 130 13.01 -33.10 -36.29
CA ASP A 130 14.24 -33.46 -37.03
C ASP A 130 15.43 -32.59 -36.57
N GLY A 131 15.78 -32.65 -35.28
CA GLY A 131 17.16 -32.60 -34.77
C GLY A 131 18.15 -31.47 -35.12
N GLU A 132 17.81 -30.44 -35.90
CA GLU A 132 18.79 -29.42 -36.34
C GLU A 132 18.44 -28.01 -35.83
N LYS A 133 19.31 -27.48 -34.96
CA LYS A 133 19.22 -26.12 -34.42
C LYS A 133 19.74 -25.13 -35.46
N ASN A 134 18.84 -24.37 -36.09
CA ASN A 134 19.20 -23.31 -37.02
C ASN A 134 19.50 -22.02 -36.23
N PHE A 135 20.77 -21.62 -36.18
CA PHE A 135 21.18 -20.30 -35.70
C PHE A 135 21.12 -19.32 -36.86
N ASN A 136 20.29 -18.28 -36.78
CA ASN A 136 20.45 -17.12 -37.64
C ASN A 136 20.63 -15.86 -36.78
N CYS A 137 21.61 -15.07 -37.19
CA CYS A 137 22.14 -13.85 -36.57
C CYS A 137 21.10 -12.73 -36.49
#